data_AF-A0AAV6TI16-F1
#
_entry.id   AF-A0AAV6TI16-F1
#
_cell.length_a   1.000
_cell.length_b   1.000
_cell.length_c   1.000
_cell.angle_alpha   90.00
_cell.angle_beta   90.00
_cell.angle_gamma   90.00
#
_symmetry.space_group_name_H-M   'P 1'
#
loop_
_entity.id
_entity.type
_entity.pdbx_description
1 polymer ?
#
loop_
_entity_poly.entity_id
_entity_poly.type
_entity_poly.pdbx_seq_one_letter_code
_entity_poly.pdbx_strand_id
1 'polypeptide(L)'
;AGVGRSGTFIALDHILQKVQKHDYVDIFSIVYEMRKERVWMVQNEQQYICIHQCLMCALEGVEDVDSMRQEVHENQGYEDDEGIAESGI
;
A
#
# COMPACT_ATOMS: atom_id res chain seq x y z
N ALA A 1 1.21 -2.87 14.25
CA ALA A 1 1.14 -1.42 13.91
C ALA A 1 -0.12 -1.01 13.14
N GLY A 2 -0.60 -1.80 12.16
CA GLY A 2 -1.89 -1.54 11.50
C GLY A 2 -1.89 -0.36 10.51
N VAL A 3 -0.74 -0.07 9.88
CA VAL A 3 -0.57 1.08 8.98
C VAL A 3 -0.11 0.70 7.57
N GLY A 4 0.68 -0.38 7.41
CA GLY A 4 1.10 -0.90 6.11
C GLY A 4 -0.03 -1.58 5.35
N ARG A 5 -0.21 -2.90 5.56
CA ARG A 5 -1.30 -3.69 4.92
C ARG A 5 -2.70 -3.09 5.13
N SER A 6 -2.99 -2.60 6.34
CA SER A 6 -4.26 -1.93 6.63
C SER A 6 -4.41 -0.63 5.82
N GLY A 7 -3.33 0.14 5.65
CA GLY A 7 -3.35 1.33 4.81
C GLY A 7 -3.51 1.00 3.33
N THR A 8 -2.86 -0.05 2.83
CA THR A 8 -3.06 -0.55 1.47
C THR A 8 -4.53 -0.91 1.23
N PHE A 9 -5.15 -1.66 2.15
CA PHE A 9 -6.55 -2.06 2.04
C PHE A 9 -7.50 -0.85 2.06
N ILE A 10 -7.32 0.08 3.00
CA ILE A 10 -8.14 1.29 3.11
C ILE A 10 -7.99 2.18 1.87
N ALA A 11 -6.77 2.32 1.34
CA ALA A 11 -6.53 3.10 0.13
C ALA A 11 -7.27 2.50 -1.06
N LEU A 12 -7.17 1.18 -1.25
CA LEU A 12 -7.84 0.48 -2.34
C LEU A 12 -9.36 0.59 -2.24
N ASP A 13 -9.94 0.41 -1.05
CA ASP A 13 -11.37 0.59 -0.82
C ASP A 13 -11.84 2.01 -1.19
N HIS A 14 -11.12 3.04 -0.74
CA HIS A 14 -11.44 4.43 -1.06
C HIS A 14 -11.34 4.71 -2.57
N ILE A 15 -10.33 4.16 -3.24
CA ILE A 15 -10.15 4.26 -4.70
C ILE A 15 -11.32 3.62 -5.43
N LEU A 16 -11.72 2.40 -5.07
CA LEU A 16 -12.81 1.66 -5.71
C LEU A 16 -14.17 2.34 -5.54
N GLN A 17 -14.37 3.08 -4.44
CA GLN A 17 -15.55 3.93 -4.27
C GLN A 17 -15.51 5.19 -5.14
N LYS A 18 -14.32 5.77 -5.39
CA LYS A 18 -14.16 6.96 -6.23
C LYS A 18 -14.36 6.67 -7.71
N VAL A 19 -13.84 5.56 -8.23
CA VAL A 19 -13.99 5.19 -9.65
C VAL A 19 -15.45 4.94 -10.06
N GLN A 20 -16.34 4.65 -9.09
CA GLN A 20 -17.78 4.55 -9.35
C GLN A 20 -18.45 5.92 -9.57
N LYS A 21 -17.81 7.01 -9.14
CA LYS A 21 -18.38 8.38 -9.14
C LYS A 21 -17.64 9.34 -10.08
N HIS A 22 -16.37 9.04 -10.39
CA HIS A 22 -15.47 9.88 -11.16
C HIS A 22 -14.70 9.03 -12.18
N ASP A 23 -14.32 9.64 -13.29
CA ASP A 23 -13.51 9.05 -14.36
C ASP A 23 -12.00 9.16 -14.12
N TYR A 24 -11.60 9.69 -12.96
CA TYR A 24 -10.20 9.81 -12.55
C TYR A 24 -10.02 9.41 -11.08
N VAL A 25 -8.79 9.01 -10.75
CA VAL A 25 -8.38 8.80 -9.36
C VAL A 25 -6.98 9.35 -9.13
N ASP A 26 -6.78 9.97 -7.97
CA ASP A 26 -5.49 10.48 -7.51
C ASP A 26 -5.04 9.68 -6.29
N ILE A 27 -4.21 8.67 -6.54
CA ILE A 27 -3.70 7.75 -5.52
C ILE A 27 -2.73 8.46 -4.56
N PHE A 28 -1.92 9.39 -5.08
CA PHE A 28 -0.98 10.16 -4.27
C PHE A 28 -1.73 10.99 -3.22
N SER A 29 -2.72 11.76 -3.64
CA SER A 29 -3.50 12.59 -2.73
C SER A 29 -4.26 11.75 -1.69
N ILE A 30 -4.77 10.57 -2.08
CA ILE A 30 -5.42 9.66 -1.13
C ILE A 30 -4.44 9.18 -0.05
N VAL A 31 -3.27 8.68 -0.42
CA VAL A 31 -2.27 8.20 0.55
C VAL A 31 -1.73 9.36 1.40
N TYR A 32 -1.54 10.54 0.81
CA TYR A 32 -1.14 11.75 1.52
C TYR A 32 -2.15 12.13 2.61
N GLU A 33 -3.45 12.18 2.28
CA GLU A 33 -4.50 12.48 3.27
C GLU A 33 -4.60 11.38 4.33
N MET A 34 -4.47 10.10 3.97
CA MET A 34 -4.42 9.01 4.94
C MET A 34 -3.26 9.16 5.92
N ARG A 35 -2.10 9.63 5.47
CA ARG A 35 -0.93 9.88 6.32
C ARG A 35 -1.10 11.09 7.24
N LYS A 36 -1.98 12.04 6.91
CA LYS A 36 -2.38 13.14 7.80
C LYS A 36 -3.28 12.66 8.94
N GLU A 37 -4.18 11.71 8.66
CA GLU A 37 -5.07 11.11 9.67
C GLU A 37 -4.34 10.11 10.58
N ARG A 38 -3.43 9.31 10.01
CA ARG A 38 -2.60 8.36 10.74
C ARG A 38 -1.23 8.26 10.08
N VAL A 39 -0.19 8.58 10.84
CA VAL A 39 1.19 8.53 10.34
C VAL A 39 1.57 7.11 9.85
N TRP A 40 2.43 7.05 8.84
CA TRP A 40 2.97 5.80 8.25
C TRP A 40 1.96 4.90 7.51
N MET A 41 0.78 5.42 7.14
CA MET A 41 -0.16 4.68 6.28
C MET A 41 0.49 4.40 4.91
N VAL A 42 0.39 3.13 4.46
CA VAL A 42 1.14 2.58 3.31
C VAL A 42 2.65 2.73 3.56
N GLN A 43 3.28 1.72 4.13
CA GLN A 43 4.62 1.84 4.74
C GLN A 43 5.77 1.77 3.75
N ASN A 44 5.62 1.01 2.67
CA ASN A 44 6.72 0.75 1.74
C ASN A 44 6.26 0.90 0.28
N GLU A 45 7.24 0.95 -0.61
CA GLU A 45 7.02 1.11 -2.05
C GLU A 45 6.15 -0.02 -2.62
N GLN A 46 6.42 -1.27 -2.25
CA GLN A 46 5.67 -2.41 -2.77
C GLN A 46 4.18 -2.34 -2.41
N GLN A 47 3.83 -1.82 -1.23
CA GLN A 47 2.44 -1.58 -0.85
C GLN A 47 1.80 -0.48 -1.69
N TYR A 48 2.56 0.54 -2.10
CA TYR A 48 2.07 1.58 -2.99
C TYR A 48 1.87 1.06 -4.42
N ILE A 49 2.85 0.32 -4.95
CA ILE A 49 2.76 -0.36 -6.26
C ILE A 49 1.56 -1.32 -6.29
N CYS A 50 1.35 -2.08 -5.22
CA CYS A 50 0.22 -3.00 -5.07
C CYS A 50 -1.14 -2.30 -5.23
N ILE A 51 -1.29 -1.07 -4.72
CA ILE A 51 -2.53 -0.29 -4.92
C ILE A 51 -2.80 -0.04 -6.41
N HIS A 52 -1.77 0.34 -7.17
CA HIS A 52 -1.89 0.56 -8.60
C HIS A 52 -2.22 -0.73 -9.36
N GLN A 53 -1.51 -1.83 -9.05
CA GLN A 53 -1.74 -3.13 -9.69
C GLN A 53 -3.14 -3.68 -9.40
N CYS A 54 -3.60 -3.59 -8.15
CA CYS A 54 -4.95 -4.01 -7.77
C CYS A 54 -6.02 -3.17 -8.48
N LEU A 55 -5.81 -1.85 -8.62
CA LEU A 55 -6.74 -1.01 -9.37
C LEU A 55 -6.80 -1.41 -10.85
N MET A 56 -5.65 -1.60 -11.50
CA MET A 56 -5.59 -2.04 -12.90
C MET A 56 -6.32 -3.38 -13.10
N CYS A 57 -6.02 -4.36 -12.25
CA CYS A 57 -6.68 -5.67 -12.22
C CYS A 57 -8.22 -5.52 -12.07
N ALA A 58 -8.68 -4.69 -11.15
CA ALA A 58 -10.11 -4.45 -10.93
C ALA A 58 -10.80 -3.77 -12.14
N LEU A 59 -10.09 -2.90 -12.87
CA LEU A 59 -10.63 -2.22 -14.06
C LEU A 59 -10.64 -3.11 -15.30
N GLU A 60 -9.65 -3.99 -15.44
CA GLU A 60 -9.53 -4.92 -16.57
C GLU A 60 -10.47 -6.13 -16.44
N GLY A 61 -11.03 -6.37 -15.24
CA GLY A 61 -11.86 -7.55 -14.94
C GLY A 61 -11.07 -8.86 -14.99
N VAL A 62 -9.73 -8.77 -14.88
CA VAL A 62 -8.82 -9.90 -14.93
C VAL A 62 -8.63 -10.42 -13.50
N GLU A 63 -9.04 -11.66 -13.25
CA GLU A 63 -8.80 -12.33 -11.95
C GLU A 63 -7.43 -13.04 -11.88
N ASP A 64 -6.55 -12.82 -12.86
CA ASP A 64 -5.27 -13.55 -12.95
C ASP A 64 -4.27 -13.10 -11.87
N VAL A 65 -4.37 -13.77 -10.72
CA VAL A 65 -3.58 -13.54 -9.51
C VAL A 65 -2.09 -13.88 -9.70
N ASP A 66 -1.74 -14.67 -10.72
CA ASP A 66 -0.36 -15.17 -10.88
C ASP A 66 0.62 -14.06 -11.28
N SER A 67 0.18 -13.02 -12.01
CA SER A 67 1.03 -11.87 -12.33
C SER A 67 1.39 -10.99 -11.11
N MET A 68 0.54 -10.96 -10.06
CA MET A 68 0.81 -10.19 -8.85
C MET A 68 1.80 -10.86 -7.88
N ARG A 69 2.08 -12.15 -8.06
CA ARG A 69 2.97 -12.92 -7.18
C ARG A 69 4.45 -12.63 -7.40
N GLN A 70 4.81 -12.02 -8.53
CA GLN A 70 6.19 -11.99 -9.00
C GLN A 70 7.06 -10.94 -8.30
N GLU A 71 6.48 -9.96 -7.60
CA GLU A 71 7.24 -8.82 -7.04
C GLU A 71 7.46 -8.89 -5.52
N VAL A 72 7.32 -10.06 -4.91
CA VAL A 72 7.28 -10.18 -3.43
C VAL A 72 8.65 -10.15 -2.73
N HIS A 73 9.79 -10.23 -3.43
CA HIS A 73 10.99 -10.78 -2.78
C HIS A 73 12.18 -9.89 -2.40
N GLU A 74 12.23 -8.57 -2.62
CA GLU A 74 13.34 -7.77 -2.06
C GLU A 74 12.90 -6.37 -1.65
N ASN A 75 12.49 -6.20 -0.39
CA ASN A 75 12.35 -4.88 0.22
C ASN A 75 13.45 -4.74 1.29
N GLN A 76 14.64 -4.34 0.85
CA GLN A 76 15.85 -4.19 1.68
C GLN A 76 15.67 -3.26 2.90
N GLY A 77 14.60 -2.45 2.93
CA GLY A 77 14.32 -1.49 4.01
C GLY A 77 13.82 -2.10 5.34
N TYR A 78 13.85 -3.42 5.51
CA TYR A 78 13.47 -4.10 6.77
C TYR A 78 14.63 -4.63 7.60
N GLU A 79 15.88 -4.49 7.16
CA GLU A 79 17.02 -5.05 7.91
C GLU A 79 17.53 -4.16 9.07
N ASP A 80 17.08 -2.91 9.20
CA ASP A 80 17.73 -1.91 10.08
C ASP A 80 16.92 -1.49 11.33
N ASP A 81 16.24 -2.39 12.03
CA ASP A 81 15.70 -2.04 13.37
C ASP A 81 15.82 -3.13 14.45
N GLU A 82 16.88 -3.95 14.39
CA GLU A 82 17.36 -4.76 15.52
C GLU A 82 18.42 -4.05 16.37
N GLY A 83 18.49 -2.71 16.33
CA GLY A 83 19.65 -1.95 16.84
C GLY A 83 19.56 -1.27 18.20
N ILE A 84 18.39 -1.20 18.88
CA ILE A 84 18.31 -0.55 20.21
C ILE A 84 17.48 -1.39 21.18
N ALA A 85 17.97 -2.59 21.47
CA ALA A 85 17.56 -3.36 22.64
C ALA A 85 18.76 -4.02 23.32
N GLU A 86 19.84 -3.26 23.58
CA GLU A 86 20.71 -3.54 24.73
C GLU A 86 21.65 -2.36 24.97
N SER A 87 21.32 -1.53 25.97
CA SER A 87 22.38 -0.99 26.81
C SER A 87 22.00 -1.37 28.24
N GLY A 88 22.41 -2.56 28.62
CA GLY A 88 22.62 -2.89 30.02
C GLY A 88 23.88 -2.19 30.51
N ILE A 89 23.73 -1.34 31.53
CA ILE A 89 24.42 -1.33 32.83
C ILE A 89 23.69 -0.31 33.70
#